data_AF-A0A482W2M4-F1
#
_entry.id   AF-A0A482W2M4-F1
#
_cell.length_a   1.000
_cell.length_b   1.000
_cell.length_c   1.000
_cell.angle_alpha   90.00
_cell.angle_beta   90.00
_cell.angle_gamma   90.00
#
_symmetry.space_group_name_H-M   'P 1'
#
loop_
_entity.id
_entity.type
_entity.pdbx_description
1 polymer ?
#
loop_
_entity_poly.entity_id
_entity_poly.type
_entity_poly.pdbx_seq_one_letter_code
_entity_poly.pdbx_strand_id
1 'polypeptide(L)'
;MFTTTYLVTDFINEFFVIAVVVTVIFNSSFQGQKDWLNLINRFQYLDKIFNNYYEMLKYWINEISYGYDNIVHFLIFNIAIALKCRYENLNKLLNIDVVVGYRTKKESIHFIRKIGSISRILAETIDSFNRIFGWPLMFLIGKTVVQLLICLSNVLINDSMKDDVFMKKLTMSNVVFSVYTMTSIAIVILSCDYVGSESDRSIFLCYKLQEQFPYDSRERMELFNLAKQITANATKITAANFFEVNKNTLFGIFGTTATYSIILLQFQGSSCS
;
A
#
# COMPACT_ATOMS: atom_id res chain seq x y z
N MET A 1 31.47 -17.47 11.77
CA MET A 1 32.00 -16.30 11.05
C MET A 1 31.49 -16.41 9.61
N PHE A 2 30.29 -15.90 9.33
CA PHE A 2 29.73 -15.93 7.98
C PHE A 2 30.36 -14.78 7.19
N THR A 3 31.11 -15.14 6.17
CA THR A 3 31.83 -14.23 5.30
C THR A 3 30.83 -13.37 4.53
N THR A 4 31.04 -12.06 4.50
CA THR A 4 30.26 -11.03 3.78
C THR A 4 29.98 -11.41 2.32
N THR A 5 30.84 -12.27 1.74
CA THR A 5 30.67 -12.87 0.43
C THR A 5 29.37 -13.67 0.29
N TYR A 6 28.93 -14.46 1.29
CA TYR A 6 27.70 -15.27 1.16
C TYR A 6 26.44 -14.41 1.05
N LEU A 7 26.35 -13.35 1.84
CA LEU A 7 25.25 -12.38 1.81
C LEU A 7 25.18 -11.60 0.49
N VAL A 8 26.33 -11.25 -0.07
CA VAL A 8 26.42 -10.60 -1.38
C VAL A 8 26.05 -11.59 -2.49
N THR A 9 26.39 -12.87 -2.35
CA THR A 9 26.06 -13.90 -3.34
C THR A 9 24.57 -14.21 -3.35
N ASP A 10 23.92 -14.27 -2.19
CA ASP A 10 22.46 -14.46 -2.08
C ASP A 10 21.69 -13.24 -2.62
N PHE A 11 22.14 -12.02 -2.31
CA PHE A 11 21.51 -10.80 -2.83
C PHE A 11 21.69 -10.65 -4.35
N ILE A 12 22.87 -11.00 -4.88
CA ILE A 12 23.12 -11.03 -6.33
C ILE A 12 22.27 -12.11 -6.99
N ASN A 13 22.14 -13.29 -6.38
CA ASN A 13 21.27 -14.36 -6.89
C ASN A 13 19.79 -13.93 -6.90
N GLU A 14 19.31 -13.29 -5.84
CA GLU A 14 17.93 -12.81 -5.74
C GLU A 14 17.64 -11.71 -6.77
N PHE A 15 18.55 -10.74 -6.93
CA PHE A 15 18.47 -9.74 -7.99
C PHE A 15 18.52 -10.36 -9.39
N PHE A 16 19.38 -11.36 -9.62
CA PHE A 16 19.47 -12.06 -10.90
C PHE A 16 18.20 -12.86 -11.19
N VAL A 17 17.61 -13.52 -10.19
CA VAL A 17 16.37 -14.29 -10.36
C VAL A 17 15.22 -13.35 -10.73
N ILE A 18 15.08 -12.22 -10.04
CA ILE A 18 14.04 -11.22 -10.36
C ILE A 18 14.29 -10.59 -11.73
N ALA A 19 15.53 -10.19 -12.03
CA ALA A 19 15.89 -9.62 -13.33
C ALA A 19 15.72 -10.64 -14.47
N VAL A 20 16.03 -11.91 -14.24
CA VAL A 20 15.81 -13.01 -15.20
C VAL A 20 14.33 -13.25 -15.38
N VAL A 21 13.50 -13.29 -14.33
CA VAL A 21 12.04 -13.46 -14.47
C VAL A 21 11.41 -12.29 -15.21
N VAL A 22 11.80 -11.05 -14.91
CA VAL A 22 11.34 -9.87 -15.64
C VAL A 22 11.82 -9.89 -17.09
N THR A 23 13.10 -10.19 -17.34
CA THR A 23 13.67 -10.30 -18.70
C THR A 23 13.05 -11.47 -19.47
N VAL A 24 12.71 -12.56 -18.80
CA VAL A 24 12.03 -13.73 -19.35
C VAL A 24 10.60 -13.40 -19.71
N ILE A 25 9.84 -12.72 -18.85
CA ILE A 25 8.47 -12.28 -19.14
C ILE A 25 8.49 -11.26 -20.29
N PHE A 26 9.47 -10.36 -20.31
CA PHE A 26 9.62 -9.36 -21.37
C PHE A 26 10.07 -9.98 -22.70
N ASN A 27 11.06 -10.88 -22.70
CA ASN A 27 11.53 -11.59 -23.90
C ASN A 27 10.55 -12.66 -24.37
N SER A 28 9.84 -13.36 -23.50
CA SER A 28 8.79 -14.32 -23.90
C SER A 28 7.57 -13.62 -24.51
N SER A 29 7.33 -12.36 -24.12
CA SER A 29 6.32 -11.51 -24.74
C SER A 29 6.72 -10.99 -26.13
N PHE A 30 8.01 -11.02 -26.50
CA PHE A 30 8.51 -10.40 -27.74
C PHE A 30 9.38 -11.29 -28.65
N GLN A 31 9.84 -12.47 -28.22
CA GLN A 31 10.78 -13.30 -28.98
C GLN A 31 10.55 -14.81 -28.80
N GLY A 32 10.25 -15.48 -29.93
CA GLY A 32 10.50 -16.92 -30.13
C GLY A 32 9.70 -17.90 -29.25
N GLN A 33 8.38 -17.96 -29.39
CA GLN A 33 7.47 -18.84 -28.64
C GLN A 33 7.85 -20.35 -28.67
N LYS A 34 8.55 -20.83 -29.72
CA LYS A 34 8.90 -22.24 -29.90
C LYS A 34 10.06 -22.72 -29.01
N ASP A 35 11.08 -21.89 -28.80
CA ASP A 35 12.23 -22.28 -27.98
C ASP A 35 11.87 -22.29 -26.49
N TRP A 36 10.95 -21.39 -26.10
CA TRP A 36 10.36 -21.35 -24.77
C TRP A 36 9.57 -22.63 -24.42
N LEU A 37 8.75 -23.10 -25.36
CA LEU A 37 8.01 -24.36 -25.23
C LEU A 37 8.94 -25.57 -25.07
N ASN A 38 10.07 -25.59 -25.80
CA ASN A 38 11.06 -26.66 -25.67
C ASN A 38 11.79 -26.65 -24.32
N LEU A 39 12.05 -25.47 -23.74
CA LEU A 39 12.67 -25.35 -22.42
C LEU A 39 11.72 -25.80 -21.31
N ILE A 40 10.45 -25.37 -21.33
CA ILE A 40 9.41 -25.82 -20.39
C ILE A 40 9.29 -27.34 -20.41
N ASN A 41 9.21 -27.94 -21.60
CA ASN A 41 9.04 -29.39 -21.74
C ASN A 41 10.21 -30.18 -21.13
N ARG A 42 11.44 -29.64 -21.17
CA ARG A 42 12.62 -30.27 -20.56
C ARG A 42 12.64 -30.14 -19.04
N PHE A 43 12.22 -29.00 -18.49
CA PHE A 43 12.07 -28.84 -17.03
C PHE A 43 10.96 -29.74 -16.47
N GLN A 44 9.81 -29.81 -17.14
CA GLN A 44 8.71 -30.72 -16.76
C GLN A 44 9.13 -32.20 -16.77
N TYR A 45 10.04 -32.61 -17.68
CA TYR A 45 10.58 -33.96 -17.71
C TYR A 45 11.50 -34.26 -16.52
N LEU A 46 12.37 -33.32 -16.15
CA LEU A 46 13.25 -33.46 -14.99
C LEU A 46 12.44 -33.49 -13.68
N ASP A 47 11.43 -32.65 -13.53
CA ASP A 47 10.59 -32.64 -12.32
C ASP A 47 9.77 -33.91 -12.14
N LYS A 48 9.37 -34.56 -13.25
CA LYS A 48 8.73 -35.87 -13.25
C LYS A 48 9.64 -36.97 -12.72
N ILE A 49 10.94 -36.87 -12.97
CA ILE A 49 11.94 -37.85 -12.52
C ILE A 49 12.19 -37.73 -11.01
N PHE A 50 12.14 -36.52 -10.45
CA PHE A 50 12.46 -36.30 -9.04
C PHE A 50 11.26 -36.35 -8.08
N ASN A 51 10.03 -36.56 -8.59
CA ASN A 51 8.79 -36.50 -7.80
C ASN A 51 8.67 -35.24 -6.91
N ASN A 52 9.34 -34.15 -7.33
CA ASN A 52 9.55 -32.92 -6.56
C ASN A 52 8.83 -31.71 -7.20
N TYR A 53 8.07 -31.96 -8.27
CA TYR A 53 7.34 -30.96 -9.04
C TYR A 53 6.43 -30.10 -8.15
N TYR A 54 5.81 -30.70 -7.14
CA TYR A 54 4.88 -29.99 -6.27
C TYR A 54 5.57 -28.99 -5.35
N GLU A 55 6.73 -29.33 -4.79
CA GLU A 55 7.50 -28.43 -3.92
C GLU A 55 8.16 -27.30 -4.71
N MET A 56 8.69 -27.61 -5.90
CA MET A 56 9.24 -26.57 -6.78
C MET A 56 8.14 -25.60 -7.26
N LEU A 57 6.98 -26.11 -7.67
CA LEU A 57 5.85 -25.28 -8.10
C LEU A 57 5.35 -24.37 -6.96
N LYS A 58 5.25 -24.89 -5.73
CA LYS A 58 4.91 -24.07 -4.55
C LYS A 58 5.91 -22.93 -4.34
N TYR A 59 7.21 -23.23 -4.43
CA TYR A 59 8.25 -22.23 -4.28
C TYR A 59 8.11 -21.11 -5.32
N TRP A 60 7.93 -21.46 -6.60
CA TRP A 60 7.72 -20.47 -7.66
C TRP A 60 6.44 -19.66 -7.48
N ILE A 61 5.33 -20.30 -7.12
CA ILE A 61 4.07 -19.59 -6.84
C ILE A 61 4.26 -18.59 -5.70
N ASN A 62 4.98 -18.97 -4.65
CA ASN A 62 5.26 -18.11 -3.52
C ASN A 62 6.12 -16.90 -3.92
N GLU A 63 7.21 -17.11 -4.64
CA GLU A 63 8.09 -16.05 -5.14
C GLU A 63 7.36 -15.08 -6.08
N ILE A 64 6.57 -15.61 -7.02
CA ILE A 64 5.75 -14.80 -7.94
C ILE A 64 4.73 -13.98 -7.14
N SER A 65 4.11 -14.58 -6.11
CA SER A 65 3.15 -13.88 -5.25
C SER A 65 3.82 -12.73 -4.48
N TYR A 66 5.05 -12.92 -3.99
CA TYR A 66 5.80 -11.84 -3.34
C TYR A 66 6.20 -10.73 -4.30
N GLY A 67 6.67 -11.08 -5.50
CA GLY A 67 6.96 -10.11 -6.55
C GLY A 67 5.74 -9.27 -6.89
N TYR A 68 4.58 -9.91 -7.04
CA TYR A 68 3.31 -9.24 -7.28
C TYR A 68 2.94 -8.27 -6.16
N ASP A 69 3.01 -8.71 -4.90
CA ASP A 69 2.69 -7.86 -3.74
C ASP A 69 3.59 -6.62 -3.67
N ASN A 70 4.89 -6.78 -3.91
CA ASN A 70 5.84 -5.66 -3.90
C ASN A 70 5.51 -4.65 -5.01
N ILE A 71 5.16 -5.12 -6.21
CA ILE A 71 4.72 -4.25 -7.31
C ILE A 71 3.43 -3.51 -6.93
N VAL A 72 2.46 -4.20 -6.34
CA VAL A 72 1.19 -3.59 -5.92
C VAL A 72 1.42 -2.54 -4.84
N HIS A 73 2.23 -2.83 -3.81
CA HIS A 73 2.60 -1.85 -2.78
C HIS A 73 3.27 -0.62 -3.38
N PHE A 74 4.24 -0.83 -4.27
CA PHE A 74 4.96 0.25 -4.93
C PHE A 74 4.00 1.12 -5.77
N LEU A 75 3.10 0.52 -6.54
CA LEU A 75 2.12 1.26 -7.34
C LEU A 75 1.17 2.08 -6.45
N ILE A 76 0.59 1.45 -5.43
CA ILE A 76 -0.30 2.11 -4.47
C ILE A 76 0.40 3.30 -3.82
N PHE A 77 1.62 3.09 -3.33
CA PHE A 77 2.43 4.12 -2.68
C PHE A 77 2.70 5.30 -3.61
N ASN A 78 3.18 5.06 -4.83
CA ASN A 78 3.49 6.12 -5.78
C ASN A 78 2.25 6.91 -6.19
N ILE A 79 1.12 6.23 -6.40
CA ILE A 79 -0.14 6.91 -6.74
C ILE A 79 -0.65 7.74 -5.57
N ALA A 80 -0.58 7.22 -4.33
CA ALA A 80 -0.94 7.97 -3.14
C ALA A 80 -0.06 9.23 -2.96
N ILE A 81 1.25 9.11 -3.15
CA ILE A 81 2.15 10.29 -3.13
C ILE A 81 1.80 11.27 -4.24
N ALA A 82 1.54 10.79 -5.46
CA ALA A 82 1.16 11.66 -6.56
C ALA A 82 -0.13 12.43 -6.26
N LEU A 83 -1.14 11.77 -5.70
CA LEU A 83 -2.39 12.38 -5.25
C LEU A 83 -2.13 13.43 -4.17
N LYS A 84 -1.34 13.09 -3.14
CA LYS A 84 -0.94 14.03 -2.07
C LYS A 84 -0.32 15.29 -2.67
N CYS A 85 0.67 15.15 -3.55
CA CYS A 85 1.33 16.28 -4.21
C CYS A 85 0.34 17.15 -5.01
N ARG A 86 -0.69 16.55 -5.62
CA ARG A 86 -1.73 17.31 -6.33
C ARG A 86 -2.63 18.10 -5.39
N TYR A 87 -3.01 17.54 -4.24
CA TYR A 87 -3.73 18.28 -3.20
C TYR A 87 -2.89 19.40 -2.59
N GLU A 88 -1.60 19.16 -2.31
CA GLU A 88 -0.70 20.21 -1.84
C GLU A 88 -0.60 21.36 -2.85
N ASN A 89 -0.54 21.06 -4.15
CA ASN A 89 -0.53 22.08 -5.19
C ASN A 89 -1.86 22.84 -5.27
N LEU A 90 -2.99 22.15 -5.12
CA LEU A 90 -4.31 22.79 -5.01
C LEU A 90 -4.37 23.74 -3.81
N ASN A 91 -3.84 23.31 -2.65
CA ASN A 91 -3.75 24.09 -1.42
C ASN A 91 -2.86 25.33 -1.60
N LYS A 92 -1.73 25.20 -2.30
CA LYS A 92 -0.85 26.33 -2.65
C LYS A 92 -1.56 27.33 -3.58
N LEU A 93 -2.27 26.85 -4.60
CA LEU A 93 -3.04 27.72 -5.51
C LEU A 93 -4.13 28.49 -4.76
N LEU A 94 -4.87 27.82 -3.86
CA LEU A 94 -5.86 28.47 -3.00
C LEU A 94 -5.23 29.58 -2.15
N ASN A 95 -4.04 29.36 -1.59
CA ASN A 95 -3.41 30.28 -0.65
C ASN A 95 -2.69 31.45 -1.33
N ILE A 96 -1.99 31.23 -2.45
CA ILE A 96 -1.21 32.28 -3.15
C ILE A 96 -2.15 33.26 -3.83
N ASP A 97 -3.07 32.76 -4.66
CA ASP A 97 -3.77 33.62 -5.60
C ASP A 97 -4.90 34.42 -4.95
N VAL A 98 -5.46 33.94 -3.84
CA VAL A 98 -6.47 34.70 -3.09
C VAL A 98 -5.82 35.79 -2.23
N VAL A 99 -4.63 35.52 -1.67
CA VAL A 99 -3.89 36.49 -0.84
C VAL A 99 -3.26 37.60 -1.68
N VAL A 100 -2.79 37.29 -2.90
CA VAL A 100 -2.08 38.26 -3.76
C VAL A 100 -3.03 39.22 -4.50
N GLY A 101 -4.34 39.10 -4.31
CA GLY A 101 -5.30 40.13 -4.65
C GLY A 101 -5.65 40.17 -6.14
N TYR A 102 -6.71 39.47 -6.50
CA TYR A 102 -7.35 39.62 -7.80
C TYR A 102 -7.75 41.08 -8.04
N ARG A 103 -7.30 41.66 -9.17
CA ARG A 103 -7.63 43.03 -9.56
C ARG A 103 -9.11 43.21 -9.88
N THR A 104 -9.82 42.13 -10.24
CA THR A 104 -11.26 42.19 -10.56
C THR A 104 -12.05 41.03 -9.95
N LYS A 105 -13.30 41.30 -9.54
CA LYS A 105 -14.26 40.30 -9.03
C LYS A 105 -14.56 39.17 -10.02
N LYS A 106 -14.45 39.44 -11.32
CA LYS A 106 -14.76 38.44 -12.37
C LYS A 106 -13.64 37.38 -12.46
N GLU A 107 -12.39 37.81 -12.31
CA GLU A 107 -11.23 36.91 -12.34
C GLU A 107 -11.21 35.97 -11.13
N SER A 108 -11.52 36.48 -9.92
CA SER A 108 -11.58 35.65 -8.71
C SER A 108 -12.63 34.55 -8.80
N ILE A 109 -13.85 34.87 -9.28
CA ILE A 109 -14.91 33.88 -9.46
C ILE A 109 -14.50 32.82 -10.51
N HIS A 110 -13.92 33.24 -11.63
CA HIS A 110 -13.45 32.31 -12.65
C HIS A 110 -12.38 31.35 -12.10
N PHE A 111 -11.47 31.87 -11.28
CA PHE A 111 -10.44 31.08 -10.63
C PHE A 111 -11.00 30.08 -9.61
N ILE A 112 -11.92 30.51 -8.73
CA ILE A 112 -12.58 29.62 -7.76
C ILE A 112 -13.26 28.45 -8.48
N ARG A 113 -13.94 28.72 -9.60
CA ARG A 113 -14.57 27.68 -10.42
C ARG A 113 -13.56 26.75 -11.08
N LYS A 114 -12.41 27.27 -11.51
CA LYS A 114 -11.31 26.46 -12.04
C LYS A 114 -10.74 25.52 -10.97
N ILE A 115 -10.53 26.01 -9.75
CA ILE A 115 -10.15 25.19 -8.59
C ILE A 115 -11.21 24.12 -8.31
N GLY A 116 -12.49 24.48 -8.35
CA GLY A 116 -13.61 23.54 -8.22
C GLY A 116 -13.52 22.40 -9.23
N SER A 117 -13.26 22.70 -10.50
CA SER A 117 -13.05 21.68 -11.54
C SER A 117 -11.87 20.75 -11.23
N ILE A 118 -10.73 21.30 -10.80
CA ILE A 118 -9.54 20.51 -10.43
C ILE A 118 -9.85 19.60 -9.24
N SER A 119 -10.50 20.13 -8.20
CA SER A 119 -10.87 19.35 -7.01
C SER A 119 -11.81 18.19 -7.35
N ARG A 120 -12.76 18.40 -8.28
CA ARG A 120 -13.64 17.34 -8.76
C ARG A 120 -12.88 16.24 -9.49
N ILE A 121 -11.93 16.60 -10.37
CA ILE A 121 -11.10 15.62 -11.08
C ILE A 121 -10.25 14.80 -10.10
N LEU A 122 -9.73 15.44 -9.02
CA LEU A 122 -8.99 14.72 -7.98
C LEU A 122 -9.89 13.74 -7.22
N ALA A 123 -11.13 14.13 -6.90
CA ALA A 123 -12.10 13.24 -6.27
C ALA A 123 -12.47 12.05 -7.17
N GLU A 124 -12.72 12.27 -8.46
CA GLU A 124 -12.97 11.20 -9.45
C GLU A 124 -11.75 10.26 -9.60
N THR A 125 -10.53 10.80 -9.50
CA THR A 125 -9.29 10.00 -9.48
C THR A 125 -9.22 9.13 -8.23
N ILE A 126 -9.60 9.64 -7.07
CA ILE A 126 -9.60 8.86 -5.82
C ILE A 126 -10.68 7.78 -5.84
N ASP A 127 -11.86 8.06 -6.38
CA ASP A 127 -12.89 7.04 -6.58
C ASP A 127 -12.38 5.92 -7.50
N SER A 128 -11.72 6.28 -8.60
CA SER A 128 -11.06 5.33 -9.51
C SER A 128 -9.97 4.52 -8.80
N PHE A 129 -9.17 5.16 -7.94
CA PHE A 129 -8.16 4.51 -7.12
C PHE A 129 -8.79 3.48 -6.18
N ASN A 130 -9.85 3.85 -5.44
CA ASN A 130 -10.56 2.95 -4.54
C ASN A 130 -11.17 1.75 -5.29
N ARG A 131 -11.70 1.97 -6.50
CA ARG A 131 -12.26 0.88 -7.31
C ARG A 131 -11.19 -0.12 -7.78
N ILE A 132 -10.00 0.36 -8.12
CA ILE A 132 -8.89 -0.50 -8.63
C ILE A 132 -8.14 -1.16 -7.46
N PHE A 133 -7.79 -0.39 -6.44
CA PHE A 133 -6.89 -0.82 -5.36
C PHE A 133 -7.59 -1.13 -4.05
N GLY A 134 -8.90 -0.91 -3.94
CA GLY A 134 -9.65 -1.17 -2.70
C GLY A 134 -9.59 -2.64 -2.26
N TRP A 135 -9.80 -3.58 -3.19
CA TRP A 135 -9.65 -5.01 -2.92
C TRP A 135 -8.20 -5.41 -2.62
N PRO A 136 -7.21 -5.02 -3.46
CA PRO A 136 -5.80 -5.22 -3.12
C PRO A 136 -5.42 -4.70 -1.74
N LEU A 137 -5.82 -3.48 -1.36
CA LEU A 137 -5.58 -2.91 -0.03
C LEU A 137 -6.18 -3.78 1.09
N MET A 138 -7.42 -4.26 0.90
CA MET A 138 -8.07 -5.15 1.87
C MET A 138 -7.27 -6.44 2.07
N PHE A 139 -6.85 -7.09 0.97
CA PHE A 139 -6.07 -8.33 1.05
C PHE A 139 -4.66 -8.11 1.59
N LEU A 140 -4.00 -7.01 1.26
CA LEU A 140 -2.70 -6.65 1.82
C LEU A 140 -2.77 -6.47 3.34
N ILE A 141 -3.76 -5.71 3.82
CA ILE A 141 -3.98 -5.51 5.26
C ILE A 141 -4.28 -6.84 5.96
N GLY A 142 -5.17 -7.65 5.39
CA GLY A 142 -5.50 -8.98 5.93
C GLY A 142 -4.27 -9.90 5.97
N LYS A 143 -3.47 -9.93 4.89
CA LYS A 143 -2.21 -10.68 4.82
C LYS A 143 -1.25 -10.25 5.92
N THR A 144 -1.11 -8.95 6.17
CA THR A 144 -0.27 -8.44 7.27
C THR A 144 -0.72 -8.97 8.62
N VAL A 145 -2.02 -8.97 8.93
CA VAL A 145 -2.54 -9.51 10.20
C VAL A 145 -2.21 -11.00 10.32
N VAL A 146 -2.45 -11.79 9.28
CA VAL A 146 -2.13 -13.23 9.28
C VAL A 146 -0.63 -13.47 9.47
N GLN A 147 0.21 -12.71 8.76
CA GLN A 147 1.67 -12.81 8.85
C GLN A 147 2.18 -12.49 10.26
N LEU A 148 1.63 -11.45 10.91
CA LEU A 148 1.93 -11.13 12.30
C LEU A 148 1.55 -12.26 13.24
N LEU A 149 0.37 -12.86 13.07
CA LEU A 149 -0.07 -13.99 13.90
C LEU A 149 0.82 -15.21 13.73
N ILE A 150 1.21 -15.54 12.49
CA ILE A 150 2.16 -16.62 12.22
C ILE A 150 3.51 -16.34 12.90
N CYS A 151 4.00 -15.11 12.79
CA CYS A 151 5.24 -14.70 13.43
C CYS A 151 5.18 -14.87 14.96
N LEU A 152 4.11 -14.39 15.59
CA LEU A 152 3.93 -14.48 17.03
C LEU A 152 3.77 -15.93 17.48
N SER A 153 2.95 -16.71 16.77
CA SER A 153 2.79 -18.14 17.05
C SER A 153 4.13 -18.88 16.99
N ASN A 154 4.94 -18.62 15.95
CA ASN A 154 6.24 -19.27 15.80
C ASN A 154 7.23 -18.87 16.90
N VAL A 155 7.23 -17.58 17.30
CA VAL A 155 8.07 -17.10 18.40
C VAL A 155 7.66 -17.74 19.73
N LEU A 156 6.36 -17.85 20.00
CA LEU A 156 5.82 -18.44 21.23
C LEU A 156 6.09 -19.94 21.32
N ILE A 157 5.90 -20.68 20.23
CA ILE A 157 6.12 -22.14 20.21
C ILE A 157 7.61 -22.47 20.33
N ASN A 158 8.49 -21.75 19.62
CA ASN A 158 9.91 -22.12 19.54
C ASN A 158 10.71 -21.83 20.80
N ASP A 159 10.23 -20.98 21.72
CA ASP A 159 10.88 -20.80 23.02
C ASP A 159 10.86 -22.11 23.86
N SER A 160 9.94 -23.03 23.54
CA SER A 160 9.84 -24.34 24.20
C SER A 160 10.81 -25.40 23.67
N MET A 161 11.32 -25.27 22.43
CA MET A 161 12.17 -26.27 21.77
C MET A 161 13.61 -25.77 21.59
N LYS A 162 14.43 -25.94 22.64
CA LYS A 162 15.73 -25.25 22.79
C LYS A 162 16.86 -25.69 21.85
N ASP A 163 16.77 -26.81 21.12
CA ASP A 163 17.95 -27.42 20.49
C ASP A 163 17.92 -27.57 18.95
N ASP A 164 16.86 -27.13 18.24
CA ASP A 164 16.84 -27.22 16.78
C ASP A 164 17.31 -25.92 16.08
N VAL A 165 18.53 -25.96 15.55
CA VAL A 165 19.14 -24.89 14.75
C VAL A 165 18.30 -24.51 13.54
N PHE A 166 17.59 -25.47 12.93
CA PHE A 166 16.72 -25.23 11.78
C PHE A 166 15.51 -24.36 12.16
N MET A 167 14.83 -24.71 13.26
CA MET A 167 13.65 -23.95 13.75
C MET A 167 14.02 -22.52 14.13
N LYS A 168 15.21 -22.31 14.71
CA LYS A 168 15.71 -20.96 15.02
C LYS A 168 15.91 -20.11 13.76
N LYS A 169 16.48 -20.68 12.69
CA LYS A 169 16.65 -19.98 11.41
C LYS A 169 15.31 -19.64 10.76
N LEU A 170 14.37 -20.58 10.76
CA LEU A 170 13.02 -20.36 10.24
C LEU A 170 12.30 -19.23 10.99
N THR A 171 12.41 -19.20 12.31
CA THR A 171 11.84 -18.12 13.15
C THR A 171 12.44 -16.78 12.80
N MET A 172 13.77 -16.70 12.70
CA MET A 172 14.44 -15.45 12.37
C MET A 172 14.02 -14.93 10.99
N SER A 173 13.92 -15.81 10.00
CA SER A 173 13.43 -15.45 8.66
C SER A 173 12.00 -14.91 8.71
N ASN A 174 11.10 -15.58 9.42
CA ASN A 174 9.71 -15.13 9.59
C ASN A 174 9.61 -13.78 10.30
N VAL A 175 10.44 -13.52 11.32
CA VAL A 175 10.48 -12.23 12.02
C VAL A 175 10.92 -11.12 11.07
N VAL A 176 12.02 -11.32 10.33
CA VAL A 176 12.52 -10.34 9.36
C VAL A 176 11.46 -10.04 8.30
N PHE A 177 10.82 -11.08 7.76
CA PHE A 177 9.76 -10.93 6.77
C PHE A 177 8.53 -10.19 7.32
N SER A 178 8.17 -10.46 8.58
CA SER A 178 7.05 -9.78 9.25
C SER A 178 7.34 -8.31 9.50
N VAL A 179 8.57 -7.96 9.90
CA VAL A 179 9.00 -6.56 10.05
C VAL A 179 8.96 -5.84 8.70
N TYR A 180 9.45 -6.49 7.64
CA TYR A 180 9.42 -5.93 6.29
C TYR A 180 7.99 -5.65 5.81
N THR A 181 7.11 -6.65 5.89
CA THR A 181 5.71 -6.51 5.46
C THR A 181 4.95 -5.46 6.28
N MET A 182 5.17 -5.40 7.59
CA MET A 182 4.61 -4.37 8.47
C MET A 182 5.07 -2.97 8.10
N THR A 183 6.36 -2.80 7.81
CA THR A 183 6.91 -1.49 7.42
C THR A 183 6.34 -1.05 6.08
N SER A 184 6.26 -1.97 5.11
CA SER A 184 5.72 -1.70 3.78
C SER A 184 4.25 -1.25 3.84
N ILE A 185 3.39 -2.00 4.53
CA ILE A 185 1.97 -1.63 4.65
C ILE A 185 1.78 -0.36 5.48
N ALA A 186 2.63 -0.11 6.48
CA ALA A 186 2.58 1.13 7.25
C ALA A 186 2.88 2.35 6.39
N ILE A 187 3.88 2.28 5.51
CA ILE A 187 4.19 3.35 4.56
C ILE A 187 3.01 3.60 3.63
N VAL A 188 2.37 2.55 3.11
CA VAL A 188 1.17 2.66 2.26
C VAL A 188 0.01 3.32 3.01
N ILE A 189 -0.32 2.84 4.22
CA ILE A 189 -1.44 3.37 5.02
C ILE A 189 -1.20 4.85 5.37
N LEU A 190 0.01 5.20 5.81
CA LEU A 190 0.36 6.59 6.13
C LEU A 190 0.30 7.49 4.89
N SER A 191 0.71 6.99 3.73
CA SER A 191 0.61 7.75 2.48
C SER A 191 -0.85 8.02 2.11
N CYS A 192 -1.74 7.05 2.31
CA CYS A 192 -3.18 7.24 2.11
C CYS A 192 -3.79 8.23 3.11
N ASP A 193 -3.40 8.15 4.40
CA ASP A 193 -3.80 9.09 5.45
C ASP A 193 -3.40 10.53 5.09
N TYR A 194 -2.18 10.71 4.56
CA TYR A 194 -1.71 12.03 4.14
C TYR A 194 -2.55 12.62 3.00
N VAL A 195 -3.00 11.81 2.03
CA VAL A 195 -3.91 12.27 0.96
C VAL A 195 -5.20 12.81 1.56
N GLY A 196 -5.81 12.08 2.49
CA GLY A 196 -7.02 12.51 3.20
C GLY A 196 -6.79 13.83 3.96
N SER A 197 -5.68 13.91 4.70
CA SER A 197 -5.34 15.11 5.47
C SER A 197 -5.13 16.37 4.61
N GLU A 198 -4.51 16.23 3.44
CA GLU A 198 -4.29 17.35 2.52
C GLU A 198 -5.59 17.76 1.80
N SER A 199 -6.51 16.81 1.55
CA SER A 199 -7.86 17.14 1.08
C SER A 199 -8.66 17.91 2.12
N ASP A 200 -8.63 17.48 3.39
CA ASP A 200 -9.31 18.20 4.50
C ASP A 200 -8.75 19.61 4.69
N ARG A 201 -7.44 19.77 4.49
CA ARG A 201 -6.79 21.08 4.47
C ARG A 201 -7.34 21.98 3.36
N SER A 202 -7.68 21.46 2.19
CA SER A 202 -8.34 22.24 1.12
C SER A 202 -9.68 22.81 1.59
N ILE A 203 -10.46 22.01 2.32
CA ILE A 203 -11.75 22.45 2.89
C ILE A 203 -11.52 23.57 3.91
N PHE A 204 -10.58 23.37 4.84
CA PHE A 204 -10.22 24.38 5.84
C PHE A 204 -9.77 25.69 5.20
N LEU A 205 -8.94 25.63 4.15
CA LEU A 205 -8.51 26.81 3.41
C LEU A 205 -9.68 27.53 2.75
N CYS A 206 -10.64 26.81 2.17
CA CYS A 206 -11.83 27.43 1.57
C CYS A 206 -12.63 28.23 2.62
N TYR A 207 -12.86 27.67 3.81
CA TYR A 207 -13.56 28.37 4.89
C TYR A 207 -12.75 29.56 5.43
N LYS A 208 -11.43 29.40 5.62
CA LYS A 208 -10.56 30.50 6.06
C LYS A 208 -10.55 31.66 5.05
N LEU A 209 -10.55 31.36 3.75
CA LEU A 209 -10.59 32.38 2.70
C LEU A 209 -11.96 33.05 2.62
N GLN A 210 -13.04 32.32 2.92
CA GLN A 210 -14.39 32.87 2.97
C GLN A 210 -14.51 34.04 3.95
N GLU A 211 -13.79 34.01 5.08
CA GLU A 211 -13.78 35.06 6.10
C GLU A 211 -13.16 36.38 5.62
N GLN A 212 -12.35 36.35 4.55
CA GLN A 212 -11.69 37.54 4.01
C GLN A 212 -12.61 38.38 3.11
N PHE A 213 -13.78 37.86 2.75
CA PHE A 213 -14.71 38.53 1.85
C PHE A 213 -15.94 39.09 2.60
N PRO A 214 -16.53 40.21 2.12
CA PRO A 214 -17.78 40.74 2.68
C PRO A 214 -18.90 39.70 2.71
N TYR A 215 -19.79 39.82 3.69
CA TYR A 215 -20.86 38.82 3.93
C TYR A 215 -21.72 38.53 2.70
N ASP A 216 -22.05 39.57 1.92
CA ASP A 216 -22.90 39.46 0.73
C ASP A 216 -22.11 39.36 -0.59
N SER A 217 -20.82 39.03 -0.53
CA SER A 217 -20.01 38.91 -1.75
C SER A 217 -20.31 37.59 -2.50
N ARG A 218 -20.27 37.66 -3.83
CA ARG A 218 -20.48 36.48 -4.67
C ARG A 218 -19.31 35.49 -4.54
N GLU A 219 -18.11 36.00 -4.29
CA GLU A 219 -16.88 35.25 -4.03
C GLU A 219 -17.02 34.38 -2.78
N ARG A 220 -17.58 34.94 -1.70
CA ARG A 220 -17.86 34.22 -0.46
C ARG A 220 -18.80 33.04 -0.70
N MET A 221 -19.86 33.25 -1.50
CA MET A 221 -20.81 32.20 -1.87
C MET A 221 -20.16 31.11 -2.74
N GLU A 222 -19.33 31.48 -3.71
CA GLU A 222 -18.62 30.51 -4.55
C GLU A 222 -17.59 29.70 -3.76
N LEU A 223 -16.86 30.30 -2.81
CA LEU A 223 -15.96 29.59 -1.89
C LEU A 223 -16.72 28.63 -0.96
N PHE A 224 -17.88 29.05 -0.45
CA PHE A 224 -18.73 28.19 0.37
C PHE A 224 -19.24 26.98 -0.43
N ASN A 225 -19.70 27.21 -1.67
CA ASN A 225 -20.12 26.15 -2.56
C ASN A 225 -18.97 25.19 -2.90
N LEU A 226 -17.77 25.73 -3.11
CA LEU A 226 -16.56 24.94 -3.30
C LEU A 226 -16.24 24.09 -2.08
N ALA A 227 -16.24 24.67 -0.87
CA ALA A 227 -16.01 23.94 0.37
C ALA A 227 -17.03 22.81 0.54
N LYS A 228 -18.32 23.09 0.28
CA LYS A 228 -19.40 22.09 0.32
C LYS A 228 -19.18 20.99 -0.73
N GLN A 229 -18.74 21.34 -1.94
CA GLN A 229 -18.44 20.39 -2.99
C GLN A 229 -17.26 19.48 -2.61
N ILE A 230 -16.16 20.04 -2.08
CA ILE A 230 -15.01 19.24 -1.64
C ILE A 230 -15.40 18.35 -0.46
N THR A 231 -16.20 18.85 0.48
CA THR A 231 -16.69 18.08 1.63
C THR A 231 -17.62 16.94 1.21
N ALA A 232 -18.54 17.18 0.27
CA ALA A 232 -19.45 16.15 -0.23
C ALA A 232 -18.71 15.05 -1.00
N ASN A 233 -17.57 15.42 -1.61
CA ASN A 233 -16.67 14.49 -2.28
C ASN A 233 -15.44 14.18 -1.42
N ALA A 234 -15.56 14.26 -0.08
CA ALA A 234 -14.44 14.10 0.83
C ALA A 234 -13.69 12.82 0.50
N THR A 235 -12.44 12.98 0.10
CA THR A 235 -11.69 11.91 -0.55
C THR A 235 -11.11 10.98 0.48
N LYS A 236 -11.91 9.98 0.84
CA LYS A 236 -11.52 8.90 1.72
C LYS A 236 -11.00 7.76 0.86
N ILE A 237 -9.75 7.40 1.06
CA ILE A 237 -9.22 6.16 0.49
C ILE A 237 -9.82 5.01 1.29
N THR A 238 -10.50 4.07 0.62
CA THR A 238 -11.20 2.97 1.27
C THR A 238 -10.71 1.62 0.75
N ALA A 239 -10.67 0.64 1.66
CA ALA A 239 -10.41 -0.75 1.30
C ALA A 239 -11.75 -1.39 0.88
N ALA A 240 -12.01 -1.41 -0.43
CA ALA A 240 -13.21 -1.98 -1.05
C ALA A 240 -14.53 -1.48 -0.42
N ASN A 241 -14.56 -0.20 0.00
CA ASN A 241 -15.68 0.42 0.71
C ASN A 241 -16.07 -0.22 2.06
N PHE A 242 -15.28 -1.16 2.59
CA PHE A 242 -15.53 -1.73 3.93
C PHE A 242 -15.08 -0.79 5.04
N PHE A 243 -13.88 -0.23 4.92
CA PHE A 243 -13.33 0.71 5.89
C PHE A 243 -12.41 1.75 5.23
N GLU A 244 -12.28 2.88 5.90
CA GLU A 244 -11.36 3.96 5.53
C GLU A 244 -9.92 3.56 5.91
N VAL A 245 -8.99 3.72 4.96
CA VAL A 245 -7.57 3.45 5.16
C VAL A 245 -6.91 4.73 5.70
N ASN A 246 -6.68 4.75 6.99
CA ASN A 246 -6.08 5.88 7.71
C ASN A 246 -5.14 5.37 8.81
N LYS A 247 -4.48 6.27 9.53
CA LYS A 247 -3.56 5.88 10.62
C LYS A 247 -4.22 5.03 11.72
N ASN A 248 -5.55 5.13 11.90
CA ASN A 248 -6.27 4.29 12.87
C ASN A 248 -6.34 2.83 12.41
N THR A 249 -6.28 2.56 11.11
CA THR A 249 -6.16 1.22 10.55
C THR A 249 -4.91 0.51 11.09
N LEU A 250 -3.77 1.21 11.24
CA LEU A 250 -2.55 0.63 11.81
C LEU A 250 -2.74 0.21 13.27
N PHE A 251 -3.33 1.08 14.08
CA PHE A 251 -3.67 0.72 15.46
C PHE A 251 -4.68 -0.44 15.52
N GLY A 252 -5.61 -0.50 14.57
CA GLY A 252 -6.53 -1.63 14.41
C GLY A 252 -5.81 -2.96 14.12
N ILE A 253 -4.79 -2.97 13.26
CA ILE A 253 -3.96 -4.15 12.98
C ILE A 253 -3.26 -4.61 14.25
N PHE A 254 -2.63 -3.70 15.00
CA PHE A 254 -1.97 -4.04 16.27
C PHE A 254 -2.95 -4.55 17.32
N GLY A 255 -4.09 -3.89 17.50
CA GLY A 255 -5.12 -4.30 18.46
C GLY A 255 -5.71 -5.68 18.14
N THR A 256 -5.99 -5.94 16.85
CA THR A 256 -6.47 -7.23 16.37
C THR A 256 -5.43 -8.32 16.62
N THR A 257 -4.18 -8.07 16.24
CA THR A 257 -3.07 -9.02 16.44
C THR A 257 -2.85 -9.34 17.91
N ALA A 258 -2.84 -8.33 18.78
CA ALA A 258 -2.67 -8.51 20.22
C ALA A 258 -3.82 -9.34 20.83
N THR A 259 -5.06 -9.04 20.44
CA THR A 259 -6.25 -9.79 20.90
C THR A 259 -6.15 -11.26 20.52
N TYR A 260 -5.86 -11.58 19.26
CA TYR A 260 -5.69 -12.97 18.81
C TYR A 260 -4.49 -13.66 19.45
N SER A 261 -3.41 -12.92 19.72
CA SER A 261 -2.24 -13.48 20.40
C SER A 261 -2.54 -13.87 21.85
N ILE A 262 -3.33 -13.07 22.57
CA ILE A 262 -3.83 -13.42 23.91
C ILE A 262 -4.67 -14.70 23.86
N ILE A 263 -5.56 -14.80 22.87
CA ILE A 263 -6.41 -15.98 22.68
C ILE A 263 -5.55 -17.23 22.42
N LEU A 264 -4.54 -17.13 21.54
CA LEU A 264 -3.63 -18.25 21.26
C LEU A 264 -2.86 -18.70 22.50
N LEU A 265 -2.37 -17.75 23.31
CA LEU A 265 -1.69 -18.04 24.57
C LEU A 265 -2.60 -18.77 25.57
N GLN A 266 -3.85 -18.34 25.69
CA GLN A 266 -4.83 -18.96 26.59
C GLN A 266 -5.11 -20.41 26.20
N PHE A 267 -5.32 -20.69 24.91
CA PHE A 267 -5.58 -22.05 24.43
C PHE A 267 -4.38 -22.99 24.60
N GLN A 268 -3.15 -22.48 24.46
CA GLN A 268 -1.95 -23.26 24.73
C GLN A 268 -1.83 -23.63 26.22
N GLY A 269 -2.09 -22.68 27.12
CA GLY A 269 -2.05 -22.92 28.57
C GLY A 269 -3.02 -24.02 29.02
N SER A 270 -4.23 -24.06 28.45
CA SER A 270 -5.23 -25.09 28.74
C SER A 270 -4.93 -26.48 28.17
N SER A 271 -3.99 -26.60 27.23
CA SER A 271 -3.64 -27.90 26.63
C SER A 271 -2.56 -28.65 27.42
N CYS A 272 -1.94 -28.01 28.43
CA CYS A 272 -0.88 -28.57 29.28
C CYS A 272 -1.35 -28.95 30.70
N SER A 273 -2.66 -28.87 30.99
CA SER A 273 -3.29 -29.27 32.26
C SER A 273 -4.17 -30.50 32.06
#